data_AF-A0A484LWB9-F1
#
_entry.id   AF-A0A484LWB9-F1
#
_cell.length_a   1.000
_cell.length_b   1.000
_cell.length_c   1.000
_cell.angle_alpha   90.00
_cell.angle_beta   90.00
_cell.angle_gamma   90.00
#
_symmetry.space_group_name_H-M   'P 1'
#
loop_
_entity.id
_entity.type
_entity.pdbx_description
1 polymer ?
#
loop_
_entity_poly.entity_id
_entity_poly.type
_entity_poly.pdbx_seq_one_letter_code
_entity_poly.pdbx_strand_id
1 'polypeptide(L)'
;MRQDYILTDVVGRVCCEGEIEEKHIQDRKVPCLMLELEDVRNDKVRLTLWGECTVQYMEQKKAVEGSIIAGVFTSTMVKEFMSSPTLSSTTATKVFLNIDIDEVLALKNNCEKDSTIKPLIFQKPVINRDTILAGLRNISEILRIASTDFEAGSSFYCHAGHASD
;
A
#
# COMPACT_ATOMS: atom_id res chain seq x y z
N MET A 1 -21.43 -9.10 10.86
CA MET A 1 -21.66 -8.65 9.47
C MET A 1 -20.56 -9.23 8.60
N ARG A 2 -20.91 -9.82 7.45
CA ARG A 2 -19.90 -10.19 6.44
C ARG A 2 -19.31 -8.88 5.93
N GLN A 3 -18.00 -8.71 6.04
CA GLN A 3 -17.33 -7.58 5.43
C GLN A 3 -17.16 -7.93 3.96
N ASP A 4 -17.92 -7.27 3.09
CA ASP A 4 -17.82 -7.50 1.66
C ASP A 4 -16.52 -6.89 1.17
N TYR A 5 -15.60 -7.74 0.72
CA TYR A 5 -14.36 -7.31 0.11
C TYR A 5 -14.62 -6.95 -1.36
N ILE A 6 -14.29 -5.72 -1.73
CA ILE A 6 -14.34 -5.29 -3.13
C ILE A 6 -13.00 -5.66 -3.76
N LEU A 7 -13.04 -6.62 -4.68
CA LEU A 7 -11.92 -6.97 -5.54
C LEU A 7 -12.05 -6.24 -6.88
N THR A 8 -10.94 -5.70 -7.37
CA THR A 8 -10.87 -5.00 -8.65
C THR A 8 -9.56 -5.34 -9.36
N ASP A 9 -9.65 -5.37 -10.69
CA ASP A 9 -8.48 -5.40 -11.56
C ASP A 9 -8.13 -3.95 -11.91
N VAL A 10 -6.84 -3.65 -12.00
CA VAL A 10 -6.36 -2.30 -12.36
C VAL A 10 -5.25 -2.36 -13.37
N VAL A 11 -5.25 -1.37 -14.27
CA VAL A 11 -4.18 -1.11 -15.22
C VAL A 11 -3.67 0.30 -14.99
N GLY A 12 -2.37 0.48 -14.88
CA GLY A 12 -1.78 1.80 -14.65
C GLY A 12 -0.28 1.85 -14.88
N ARG A 13 0.23 3.03 -15.20
CA ARG A 13 1.68 3.29 -15.26
C ARG A 13 2.24 3.34 -13.85
N VAL A 14 3.32 2.62 -13.57
CA VAL A 14 4.07 2.76 -12.33
C VAL A 14 4.86 4.07 -12.39
N CYS A 15 4.43 5.09 -11.65
CA CYS A 15 5.09 6.40 -11.64
C CYS A 15 5.99 6.61 -10.42
N CYS A 16 5.66 5.97 -9.30
CA CYS A 16 6.47 6.01 -8.09
C CYS A 16 6.60 4.61 -7.49
N GLU A 17 7.76 4.33 -6.89
CA GLU A 17 8.08 3.05 -6.25
C GLU A 17 8.78 3.29 -4.91
N GLY A 18 8.32 2.60 -3.86
CA GLY A 18 8.97 2.61 -2.56
C GLY A 18 10.14 1.62 -2.46
N GLU A 19 10.76 1.55 -1.29
CA GLU A 19 11.70 0.47 -0.99
C GLU A 19 10.95 -0.80 -0.60
N ILE A 20 11.59 -1.96 -0.80
CA ILE A 20 11.07 -3.23 -0.28
C ILE A 20 11.30 -3.25 1.23
N GLU A 21 10.22 -3.37 1.99
CA GLU A 21 10.26 -3.51 3.44
C GLU A 21 9.89 -4.94 3.86
N GLU A 22 10.56 -5.48 4.88
CA GLU A 22 10.11 -6.73 5.53
C GLU A 22 9.14 -6.39 6.67
N LYS A 23 7.91 -6.91 6.61
CA LYS A 23 6.92 -6.79 7.69
C LYS A 23 6.72 -8.12 8.39
N HIS A 24 6.57 -8.07 9.72
CA HIS A 24 6.20 -9.25 10.50
C HIS A 24 4.68 -9.39 10.53
N ILE A 25 4.16 -10.48 9.97
CA ILE A 25 2.75 -10.85 9.98
C ILE A 25 2.67 -12.26 10.56
N GLN A 26 2.04 -12.41 11.74
CA GLN A 26 1.81 -13.71 12.40
C GLN A 26 3.08 -14.59 12.43
N ASP A 27 4.16 -14.05 13.02
CA ASP A 27 5.50 -14.67 13.13
C ASP A 27 6.24 -14.96 11.82
N ARG A 28 5.73 -14.47 10.69
CA ARG A 28 6.40 -14.58 9.38
C ARG A 28 6.87 -13.21 8.90
N LYS A 29 8.07 -13.19 8.31
CA LYS A 29 8.54 -12.05 7.54
C LYS A 29 7.93 -12.11 6.14
N VAL A 30 7.24 -11.05 5.76
CA VAL A 30 6.60 -10.91 4.45
C VAL A 30 7.14 -9.65 3.79
N PRO A 31 7.76 -9.74 2.60
CA PRO A 31 8.20 -8.57 1.88
C PRO A 31 6.98 -7.77 1.40
N CYS A 32 7.04 -6.46 1.49
CA CYS A 32 6.04 -5.58 0.92
C CYS A 32 6.69 -4.46 0.13
N LEU A 33 6.03 -4.06 -0.95
CA LEU A 33 6.45 -2.97 -1.82
C LEU A 33 5.23 -2.11 -2.12
N MET A 34 5.38 -0.80 -2.05
CA MET A 34 4.32 0.13 -2.39
C MET A 34 4.63 0.82 -3.70
N LEU A 35 3.61 0.91 -4.54
CA LEU A 35 3.64 1.56 -5.85
C LEU A 35 2.61 2.67 -5.88
N GLU A 36 2.87 3.69 -6.69
CA GLU A 36 1.86 4.64 -7.16
C GLU A 36 1.61 4.39 -8.64
N LEU A 37 0.36 4.06 -8.95
CA LEU A 37 -0.11 3.83 -10.31
C LEU A 37 -0.79 5.10 -10.81
N GLU A 38 -0.52 5.48 -12.04
CA GLU A 38 -1.13 6.62 -12.72
C GLU A 38 -1.89 6.13 -13.97
N ASP A 39 -3.13 6.58 -14.14
CA ASP A 39 -3.96 6.24 -15.31
C ASP A 39 -3.75 7.24 -16.47
N VAL A 40 -4.48 7.05 -17.57
CA VAL A 40 -4.42 7.95 -18.74
C VAL A 40 -4.96 9.37 -18.48
N ARG A 41 -5.72 9.57 -17.40
CA ARG A 41 -6.24 10.89 -16.96
C ARG A 41 -5.28 11.59 -16.00
N ASN A 42 -4.16 10.94 -15.65
CA ASN A 42 -3.22 11.34 -14.62
C ASN A 42 -3.76 11.21 -13.18
N ASP A 43 -4.85 10.47 -13.00
CA ASP A 43 -5.34 10.10 -11.66
C ASP A 43 -4.43 9.03 -11.07
N LYS A 44 -4.22 9.10 -9.75
CA LYS A 44 -3.25 8.26 -9.05
C LYS A 44 -3.89 7.41 -7.97
N VAL A 45 -3.42 6.17 -7.86
CA VAL A 45 -3.81 5.27 -6.78
C VAL A 45 -2.59 4.55 -6.22
N ARG A 46 -2.58 4.34 -4.90
CA ARG A 46 -1.54 3.55 -4.25
C ARG A 46 -1.90 2.08 -4.23
N LEU A 47 -0.92 1.24 -4.55
CA LEU A 47 -1.03 -0.21 -4.48
C LEU A 47 0.08 -0.77 -3.58
N THR A 48 -0.28 -1.60 -2.60
CA THR A 48 0.68 -2.37 -1.80
C THR A 48 0.74 -3.82 -2.29
N LEU A 49 1.90 -4.23 -2.78
CA LEU A 49 2.25 -5.61 -3.09
C LEU A 49 2.77 -6.32 -1.84
N TRP A 50 2.36 -7.57 -1.66
CA TRP A 50 2.73 -8.41 -0.52
C TRP A 50 3.30 -9.74 -1.01
N GLY A 51 4.32 -10.24 -0.32
CA GLY A 51 4.87 -11.58 -0.51
C GLY A 51 5.26 -11.84 -1.96
N GLU A 52 4.67 -12.90 -2.52
CA GLU A 52 4.91 -13.37 -3.88
C GLU A 52 4.66 -12.31 -4.95
N CYS A 53 3.67 -11.42 -4.76
CA CYS A 53 3.40 -10.35 -5.72
C CYS A 53 4.57 -9.37 -5.84
N THR A 54 5.29 -9.12 -4.73
CA THR A 54 6.50 -8.29 -4.73
C THR A 54 7.61 -8.96 -5.55
N VAL A 55 7.78 -10.28 -5.40
CA VAL A 55 8.78 -11.05 -6.13
C VAL A 55 8.49 -11.05 -7.63
N GLN A 56 7.25 -11.39 -8.02
CA GLN A 56 6.80 -11.40 -9.43
C GLN A 56 6.96 -10.04 -10.10
N TYR A 57 6.61 -8.97 -9.39
CA TYR A 57 6.81 -7.61 -9.89
C TYR A 57 8.29 -7.32 -10.17
N MET A 58 9.18 -7.62 -9.21
CA MET A 58 10.61 -7.34 -9.37
C MET A 58 11.28 -8.18 -10.46
N GLU A 59 10.86 -9.43 -10.63
CA GLU A 59 11.34 -10.29 -11.72
C GLU A 59 10.93 -9.75 -13.08
N GLN A 60 9.66 -9.39 -13.26
CA GLN A 60 9.18 -8.82 -14.51
C GLN A 60 9.77 -7.44 -14.78
N LYS A 61 9.96 -6.62 -13.74
CA LYS A 61 10.54 -5.28 -13.84
C LYS A 61 11.93 -5.31 -14.49
N LYS A 62 12.77 -6.29 -14.12
CA LYS A 62 14.11 -6.48 -14.72
C LYS A 62 14.04 -6.70 -16.23
N ALA A 63 13.00 -7.38 -16.72
CA ALA A 63 12.83 -7.66 -18.14
C ALA A 63 12.40 -6.43 -18.95
N VAL A 64 11.88 -5.38 -18.29
CA VAL A 64 11.33 -4.18 -18.92
C VAL A 64 12.05 -2.90 -18.47
N GLU A 65 13.22 -3.05 -17.86
CA GLU A 65 14.04 -1.96 -17.34
C GLU A 65 14.40 -0.95 -18.44
N GLY A 66 14.41 0.34 -18.09
CA GLY A 66 14.68 1.44 -19.04
C GLY A 66 13.48 1.84 -19.91
N SER A 67 12.36 1.13 -19.83
CA SER A 67 11.11 1.49 -20.51
C SER A 67 10.06 2.04 -19.54
N ILE A 68 9.01 2.68 -20.08
CA ILE A 68 7.81 2.99 -19.30
C ILE A 68 7.21 1.68 -18.82
N ILE A 69 7.03 1.54 -17.50
CA ILE A 69 6.40 0.37 -16.89
C ILE A 69 4.91 0.62 -16.72
N ALA A 70 4.08 -0.08 -17.49
CA ALA A 70 2.65 -0.17 -17.31
C ALA A 70 2.30 -1.57 -16.78
N GLY A 71 1.60 -1.61 -15.65
CA GLY A 71 1.26 -2.85 -14.96
C GLY A 71 -0.23 -3.13 -14.98
N VAL A 72 -0.58 -4.40 -15.16
CA VAL A 72 -1.90 -4.98 -14.89
C VAL A 72 -1.82 -5.76 -13.59
N PHE A 73 -2.70 -5.44 -12.66
CA PHE A 73 -2.78 -6.07 -11.34
C PHE A 73 -4.19 -6.59 -11.12
N THR A 74 -4.35 -7.90 -11.03
CA THR A 74 -5.66 -8.53 -10.90
C THR A 74 -6.04 -8.77 -9.44
N SER A 75 -7.34 -8.91 -9.17
CA SER A 75 -7.89 -9.32 -7.87
C SER A 75 -7.31 -8.52 -6.69
N THR A 76 -7.08 -7.23 -6.90
CA THR A 76 -6.60 -6.32 -5.85
C THR A 76 -7.78 -5.91 -4.98
N MET A 77 -7.54 -5.83 -3.67
CA MET A 77 -8.58 -5.47 -2.71
C MET A 77 -8.56 -3.97 -2.47
N VAL A 78 -9.73 -3.33 -2.61
CA VAL A 78 -9.92 -1.93 -2.25
C VAL A 78 -9.91 -1.80 -0.73
N LYS A 79 -9.11 -0.86 -0.24
CA LYS A 79 -8.99 -0.48 1.17
C LYS A 79 -9.10 1.03 1.32
N GLU A 80 -9.52 1.48 2.48
CA GLU A 80 -9.41 2.89 2.86
C GLU A 80 -8.21 3.06 3.80
N PHE A 81 -7.32 3.99 3.49
CA PHE A 81 -6.20 4.35 4.35
C PHE A 81 -6.09 5.87 4.43
N MET A 82 -6.14 6.43 5.64
CA MET A 82 -6.17 7.89 5.86
C MET A 82 -7.24 8.60 5.00
N SER A 83 -8.46 8.04 4.96
CA SER A 83 -9.58 8.56 4.17
C SER A 83 -9.36 8.63 2.67
N SER A 84 -8.40 7.85 2.15
CA SER A 84 -8.14 7.73 0.71
C SER A 84 -8.28 6.28 0.27
N PRO A 85 -8.91 6.02 -0.89
CA PRO A 85 -8.95 4.68 -1.46
C PRO A 85 -7.54 4.25 -1.88
N THR A 86 -7.20 3.02 -1.50
CA THR A 86 -5.93 2.36 -1.78
C THR A 86 -6.19 0.93 -2.20
N LEU A 87 -5.20 0.30 -2.83
CA LEU A 87 -5.27 -1.07 -3.27
C LEU A 87 -4.25 -1.91 -2.50
N SER A 88 -4.62 -3.14 -2.23
CA SER A 88 -3.75 -4.14 -1.63
C SER A 88 -3.83 -5.40 -2.46
N SER A 89 -2.68 -5.95 -2.84
CA SER A 89 -2.63 -7.29 -3.42
C SER A 89 -3.24 -8.32 -2.45
N THR A 90 -3.76 -9.38 -3.03
CA THR A 90 -4.30 -10.56 -2.35
C THR A 90 -3.51 -11.80 -2.75
N THR A 91 -3.84 -12.95 -2.16
CA THR A 91 -3.26 -14.24 -2.59
C THR A 91 -3.68 -14.65 -4.01
N ALA A 92 -4.75 -14.08 -4.54
CA ALA A 92 -5.23 -14.32 -5.90
C ALA A 92 -4.64 -13.33 -6.92
N THR A 93 -3.98 -12.25 -6.47
CA THR A 93 -3.42 -11.23 -7.35
C THR A 93 -2.37 -11.82 -8.28
N LYS A 94 -2.45 -11.43 -9.56
CA LYS A 94 -1.42 -11.63 -10.56
C LYS A 94 -0.91 -10.28 -11.03
N VAL A 95 0.41 -10.21 -11.25
CA VAL A 95 1.10 -9.03 -11.76
C VAL A 95 1.53 -9.31 -13.19
N PHE A 96 1.27 -8.38 -14.10
CA PHE A 96 1.75 -8.44 -15.48
C PHE A 96 2.29 -7.07 -15.89
N LEU A 97 3.55 -6.99 -16.28
CA LEU A 97 4.17 -5.73 -16.73
C LEU A 97 4.35 -5.73 -18.24
N ASN A 98 3.96 -4.62 -18.88
CA ASN A 98 4.13 -4.35 -20.30
C ASN A 98 3.62 -5.47 -21.24
N ILE A 99 2.53 -6.14 -20.86
CA ILE A 99 1.87 -7.11 -21.74
C ILE A 99 1.23 -6.42 -22.94
N ASP A 100 1.16 -7.13 -24.06
CA ASP A 100 0.67 -6.61 -25.34
C ASP A 100 -0.87 -6.58 -25.38
N ILE A 101 -1.43 -5.56 -24.73
CA ILE A 101 -2.87 -5.25 -24.73
C ILE A 101 -3.09 -3.75 -24.95
N ASP A 102 -4.25 -3.38 -25.48
CA ASP A 102 -4.58 -2.02 -25.88
C ASP A 102 -4.48 -1.01 -24.72
N GLU A 103 -4.89 -1.39 -23.51
CA GLU A 103 -4.86 -0.53 -22.33
C GLU A 103 -3.41 -0.18 -21.93
N VAL A 104 -2.50 -1.15 -22.03
CA VAL A 104 -1.07 -0.96 -21.75
C VAL A 104 -0.42 -0.09 -22.83
N LEU A 105 -0.76 -0.32 -24.10
CA LEU A 105 -0.28 0.51 -25.21
C LEU A 105 -0.76 1.96 -25.07
N ALA A 106 -2.02 2.18 -24.70
CA ALA A 106 -2.58 3.50 -24.48
C ALA A 106 -1.85 4.27 -23.37
N LEU A 107 -1.48 3.60 -22.27
CA LEU A 107 -0.70 4.21 -21.18
C LEU A 107 0.72 4.60 -21.62
N LYS A 108 1.36 3.77 -22.45
CA LYS A 108 2.72 4.04 -22.97
C LYS A 108 2.71 5.18 -24.00
N ASN A 109 1.69 5.23 -24.85
CA ASN A 109 1.59 6.23 -25.93
C ASN A 109 1.13 7.61 -25.43
N ASN A 110 0.31 7.67 -24.37
CA ASN A 110 -0.10 8.94 -23.74
C ASN A 110 1.03 9.61 -22.94
N CYS A 111 2.26 9.11 -23.01
CA CYS A 111 3.34 9.50 -22.15
C CYS A 111 4.42 10.26 -22.95
N GLU A 112 4.36 11.60 -22.93
CA GLU A 112 5.53 12.44 -23.20
C GLU A 112 6.50 12.49 -21.99
N LYS A 113 6.10 11.87 -20.87
CA LYS A 113 6.83 11.90 -19.60
C LYS A 113 7.98 10.88 -19.59
N ASP A 114 9.05 11.29 -18.91
CA ASP A 114 10.24 10.49 -18.58
C ASP A 114 9.87 9.08 -18.09
N SER A 115 10.56 8.05 -18.60
CA SER A 115 10.40 6.66 -18.16
C SER A 115 10.92 6.42 -16.74
N THR A 116 11.57 7.42 -16.15
CA THR A 116 12.11 7.36 -14.79
C THR A 116 11.01 7.24 -13.73
N ILE A 117 11.01 6.11 -13.01
CA ILE A 117 10.19 5.90 -11.82
C ILE A 117 10.76 6.70 -10.66
N LYS A 118 9.91 7.49 -10.00
CA LYS A 118 10.31 8.33 -8.88
C LYS A 118 10.32 7.52 -7.57
N PRO A 119 11.17 7.86 -6.59
CA PRO A 119 11.04 7.30 -5.26
C PRO A 119 9.69 7.70 -4.66
N LEU A 120 9.01 6.74 -4.03
CA LEU A 120 7.74 6.98 -3.37
C LEU A 120 7.96 7.66 -2.02
N ILE A 121 7.65 8.95 -1.95
CA ILE A 121 7.75 9.72 -0.71
C ILE A 121 6.51 9.46 0.14
N PHE A 122 6.70 8.79 1.27
CA PHE A 122 5.66 8.66 2.30
C PHE A 122 5.78 9.82 3.28
N GLN A 123 4.76 10.67 3.37
CA GLN A 123 4.57 11.46 4.58
C GLN A 123 4.07 10.51 5.66
N LYS A 124 4.98 9.85 6.40
CA LYS A 124 4.60 9.39 7.74
C LYS A 124 4.19 10.67 8.47
N PRO A 125 2.97 10.77 9.03
CA PRO A 125 2.68 11.90 9.89
C PRO A 125 3.82 11.93 10.91
N VAL A 126 4.52 13.06 10.97
CA VAL A 126 5.50 13.29 12.03
C VAL A 126 4.67 13.34 13.30
N ILE A 127 4.54 12.21 13.97
CA ILE A 127 3.79 12.16 15.21
C ILE A 127 4.65 12.91 16.21
N ASN A 128 4.26 14.16 16.50
CA ASN A 128 4.96 14.99 17.45
C ASN A 128 4.97 14.28 18.81
N ARG A 129 6.15 14.15 19.41
CA ARG A 129 6.34 13.54 20.73
C ARG A 129 5.38 14.13 21.77
N ASP A 130 5.13 15.43 21.73
CA ASP A 130 4.23 16.12 22.65
C ASP A 130 2.77 15.68 22.44
N THR A 131 2.36 15.41 21.19
CA THR A 131 1.05 14.85 20.87
C THR A 131 0.92 13.41 21.36
N ILE A 132 1.98 12.59 21.25
CA ILE A 132 2.01 11.23 21.81
C ILE A 132 1.89 11.28 23.33
N LEU A 133 2.67 12.14 23.98
CA LEU A 133 2.69 12.31 25.44
C LEU A 133 1.36 12.83 25.98
N ALA A 134 0.70 13.77 25.30
CA ALA A 134 -0.62 14.25 25.67
C ALA A 134 -1.73 13.20 25.47
N GLY A 135 -1.58 12.34 24.44
CA GLY A 135 -2.53 11.28 24.08
C GLY A 135 -2.26 9.92 24.73
N LEU A 136 -1.24 9.82 25.59
CA LEU A 136 -0.84 8.56 26.21
C LEU A 136 -1.91 8.08 27.19
N ARG A 137 -2.24 6.78 27.08
CA ARG A 137 -3.20 6.08 27.94
C ARG A 137 -2.57 4.79 28.43
N ASN A 138 -3.02 4.30 29.59
CA ASN A 138 -2.67 2.95 30.02
C ASN A 138 -3.62 1.92 29.40
N ILE A 139 -3.24 0.63 29.48
CA ILE A 139 -4.03 -0.47 28.89
C ILE A 139 -5.46 -0.50 29.46
N SER A 140 -5.63 -0.24 30.76
CA SER A 140 -6.95 -0.23 31.42
C SER A 140 -7.87 0.85 30.85
N GLU A 141 -7.34 2.06 30.62
CA GLU A 141 -8.08 3.17 30.02
C GLU A 141 -8.52 2.87 28.58
N ILE A 142 -7.64 2.28 27.78
CA ILE A 142 -7.96 1.89 26.40
C ILE A 142 -9.07 0.84 26.39
N LEU A 143 -8.98 -0.18 27.26
CA LEU A 143 -10.00 -1.23 27.39
C LEU A 143 -11.36 -0.66 27.85
N ARG A 144 -11.36 0.35 28.71
CA ARG A 144 -12.58 1.02 29.16
C ARG A 144 -13.23 1.85 28.04
N ILE A 145 -12.43 2.56 27.25
CA ILE A 145 -12.93 3.34 26.09
C ILE A 145 -13.50 2.39 25.03
N ALA A 146 -12.77 1.32 24.71
CA ALA A 146 -13.20 0.32 23.73
C ALA A 146 -14.50 -0.40 24.11
N SER A 147 -14.84 -0.45 25.40
CA SER A 147 -16.07 -1.09 25.90
C SER A 147 -17.27 -0.15 26.03
N THR A 148 -17.10 1.17 25.80
CA THR A 148 -18.16 2.16 26.02
C THR A 148 -18.44 3.05 24.82
N ASP A 149 -17.42 3.65 24.19
CA ASP A 149 -17.54 4.63 23.10
C ASP A 149 -16.41 4.43 22.07
N PHE A 150 -16.40 3.29 21.39
CA PHE A 150 -15.40 3.05 20.35
C PHE A 150 -15.81 3.73 19.03
N GLU A 151 -15.29 4.93 18.79
CA GLU A 151 -15.37 5.56 17.48
C GLU A 151 -14.41 4.87 16.50
N ALA A 152 -14.96 4.32 15.40
CA ALA A 152 -14.17 3.70 14.36
C ALA A 152 -13.15 4.68 13.77
N GLY A 153 -11.87 4.30 13.76
CA GLY A 153 -10.76 5.16 13.32
C GLY A 153 -9.99 5.87 14.44
N SER A 154 -10.41 5.72 15.70
CA SER A 154 -9.68 6.25 16.86
C SER A 154 -8.29 5.61 17.00
N SER A 155 -7.27 6.43 17.26
CA SER A 155 -5.89 6.00 17.51
C SER A 155 -5.46 6.40 18.92
N PHE A 156 -4.83 5.47 19.65
CA PHE A 156 -4.35 5.68 21.02
C PHE A 156 -2.87 5.33 21.12
N TYR A 157 -2.15 6.02 22.01
CA TYR A 157 -0.76 5.72 22.35
C TYR A 157 -0.70 5.09 23.73
N CYS A 158 0.08 4.03 23.92
CA CYS A 158 0.26 3.35 25.21
C CYS A 158 1.74 3.08 25.47
N HIS A 159 2.16 3.21 26.72
CA HIS A 159 3.43 2.62 27.17
C HIS A 159 3.23 1.13 27.36
N ALA A 160 3.96 0.31 26.60
CA ALA A 160 4.08 -1.11 26.85
C ALA A 160 5.50 -1.39 27.38
N GLY A 161 5.62 -1.46 28.69
CA GLY A 161 6.85 -1.86 29.38
C GLY A 161 6.58 -3.12 30.21
N HIS A 162 7.52 -4.07 30.18
CA HIS A 162 7.56 -5.16 31.15
C HIS A 162 7.75 -4.51 32.54
N ALA A 163 6.86 -4.80 33.48
CA ALA A 163 7.19 -4.61 34.89
C ALA A 163 8.32 -5.60 35.19
N SER A 164 9.55 -5.11 35.23
CA SER A 164 10.62 -5.84 35.90
C SER A 164 10.34 -5.70 37.39
N ASP A 165 9.85 -6.78 38.00
CA ASP A 165 9.85 -6.98 39.45
C ASP A 165 11.30 -7.07 39.98
#